data_AF-A0A2C9A9X6-F1
#
_entry.id   AF-A0A2C9A9X6-F1
#
_cell.length_a   1.000
_cell.length_b   1.000
_cell.length_c   1.000
_cell.angle_alpha   90.00
_cell.angle_beta   90.00
_cell.angle_gamma   90.00
#
_symmetry.space_group_name_H-M   'P 1'
#
loop_
_entity.id
_entity.type
_entity.pdbx_description
1 polymer ?
#
loop_
_entity_poly.entity_id
_entity_poly.type
_entity_poly.pdbx_seq_one_letter_code
_entity_poly.pdbx_strand_id
1 'polypeptide(L)'
;MKGNILNFTAETAVPAFRFVKAGEAQGNVKLAGSGDAVLGVSMDVDVNEGNRVDVQHDGIGHVELGADVTYGQALSSDAEGRGIPAEGASGIVALDSGTEGDVVRIKVDCAGSAATASTGDETPSTGDDTPAGDNDAPANTEGGETPTEPTEPETSGTEGGDTNGNENESSNEGA
;
A
#
# COMPACT_ATOMS: atom_id res chain seq x y z
N MET A 1 -27.30 0.41 -30.05
CA MET A 1 -26.20 0.77 -29.13
C MET A 1 -24.86 0.67 -29.87
N LYS A 2 -23.76 1.22 -29.34
CA LYS A 2 -22.41 0.79 -29.74
C LYS A 2 -22.04 -0.50 -28.99
N GLY A 3 -21.01 -1.21 -29.45
CA GLY A 3 -20.45 -2.35 -28.71
C GLY A 3 -19.78 -1.91 -27.40
N ASN A 4 -19.81 -2.79 -26.41
CA ASN A 4 -19.14 -2.69 -25.12
C ASN A 4 -17.71 -3.27 -25.14
N ILE A 5 -17.41 -4.14 -26.09
CA ILE A 5 -16.04 -4.56 -26.42
C ILE A 5 -15.38 -3.45 -27.25
N LEU A 6 -14.20 -3.00 -26.82
CA LEU A 6 -13.39 -1.98 -27.48
C LEU A 6 -11.96 -2.50 -27.70
N ASN A 7 -11.35 -2.11 -28.81
CA ASN A 7 -10.05 -2.61 -29.26
C ASN A 7 -8.92 -1.59 -28.97
N PHE A 8 -7.89 -2.01 -28.25
CA PHE A 8 -6.75 -1.19 -27.79
C PHE A 8 -5.40 -1.79 -28.23
N THR A 9 -4.29 -1.08 -28.01
CA THR A 9 -2.93 -1.65 -28.13
C THR A 9 -2.44 -2.09 -26.75
N ALA A 10 -1.80 -3.25 -26.66
CA ALA A 10 -1.18 -3.70 -25.42
C ALA A 10 0.21 -3.03 -25.20
N GLU A 11 0.37 -2.27 -24.12
CA GLU A 11 1.63 -1.65 -23.68
C GLU A 11 2.56 -2.61 -22.91
N THR A 12 2.00 -3.74 -22.48
CA THR A 12 2.71 -4.88 -21.86
C THR A 12 2.16 -6.17 -22.47
N ALA A 13 2.70 -7.32 -22.10
CA ALA A 13 1.90 -8.55 -22.23
C ALA A 13 0.61 -8.43 -21.39
N VAL A 14 -0.50 -8.94 -21.91
CA VAL A 14 -1.81 -9.03 -21.26
C VAL A 14 -2.35 -10.44 -21.48
N PRO A 15 -2.34 -11.32 -20.46
CA PRO A 15 -2.93 -12.65 -20.57
C PRO A 15 -4.45 -12.63 -20.75
N ALA A 16 -5.01 -13.78 -21.13
CA ALA A 16 -6.46 -13.99 -21.20
C ALA A 16 -7.14 -13.83 -19.84
N PHE A 17 -8.40 -13.36 -19.85
CA PHE A 17 -9.24 -13.20 -18.66
C PHE A 17 -8.59 -12.38 -17.52
N ARG A 18 -7.89 -11.30 -17.86
CA ARG A 18 -7.22 -10.39 -16.92
C ARG A 18 -7.79 -8.98 -16.96
N PHE A 19 -7.84 -8.33 -15.81
CA PHE A 19 -8.11 -6.91 -15.71
C PHE A 19 -7.00 -6.09 -16.37
N VAL A 20 -7.43 -5.06 -17.11
CA VAL A 20 -6.56 -4.10 -17.76
C VAL A 20 -6.85 -2.69 -17.25
N LYS A 21 -5.83 -1.84 -17.25
CA LYS A 21 -5.92 -0.40 -16.98
C LYS A 21 -5.46 0.40 -18.19
N ALA A 22 -5.67 1.71 -18.15
CA ALA A 22 -5.18 2.61 -19.19
C ALA A 22 -3.64 2.54 -19.33
N GLY A 23 -3.16 2.59 -20.57
CA GLY A 23 -1.74 2.81 -20.86
C GLY A 23 -1.31 4.25 -20.59
N GLU A 24 -0.02 4.52 -20.82
CA GLU A 24 0.55 5.87 -20.79
C GLU A 24 0.14 6.69 -22.03
N ALA A 25 -0.07 6.03 -23.17
CA ALA A 25 -0.62 6.69 -24.37
C ALA A 25 -2.12 6.40 -24.56
N GLN A 26 -2.85 7.40 -25.08
CA GLN A 26 -4.26 7.27 -25.38
C GLN A 26 -4.50 6.21 -26.48
N GLY A 27 -5.38 5.24 -26.19
CA GLY A 27 -5.65 4.10 -27.08
C GLY A 27 -4.84 2.84 -26.75
N ASN A 28 -3.95 2.91 -25.75
CA ASN A 28 -3.23 1.77 -25.20
C ASN A 28 -3.84 1.32 -23.86
N VAL A 29 -3.58 0.06 -23.49
CA VAL A 29 -3.88 -0.56 -22.20
C VAL A 29 -2.72 -1.41 -21.73
N LYS A 30 -2.63 -1.64 -20.42
CA LYS A 30 -1.69 -2.59 -19.81
C LYS A 30 -2.36 -3.37 -18.69
N LEU A 31 -1.69 -4.41 -18.19
CA LEU A 31 -2.19 -5.22 -17.08
C LEU A 31 -2.50 -4.32 -15.86
N ALA A 32 -3.63 -4.57 -15.20
CA ALA A 32 -3.94 -3.94 -13.92
C ALA A 32 -3.14 -4.63 -12.80
N GLY A 33 -2.57 -3.85 -11.89
CA GLY A 33 -1.95 -4.32 -10.66
C GLY A 33 -2.85 -4.11 -9.45
N SER A 34 -2.35 -4.48 -8.26
CA SER A 34 -3.13 -4.40 -7.02
C SER A 34 -3.57 -2.96 -6.72
N GLY A 35 -4.89 -2.76 -6.60
CA GLY A 35 -5.50 -1.45 -6.33
C GLY A 35 -5.55 -0.47 -7.51
N ASP A 36 -5.16 -0.87 -8.72
CA ASP A 36 -5.28 -0.01 -9.91
C ASP A 36 -6.74 0.23 -10.31
N ALA A 37 -6.99 1.39 -10.93
CA ALA A 37 -8.26 1.69 -11.57
C ALA A 37 -8.44 0.85 -12.85
N VAL A 38 -9.22 -0.24 -12.74
CA VAL A 38 -9.52 -1.15 -13.85
C VAL A 38 -10.39 -0.46 -14.91
N LEU A 39 -9.94 -0.54 -16.17
CA LEU A 39 -10.63 -0.06 -17.36
C LEU A 39 -11.55 -1.12 -17.99
N GLY A 40 -11.30 -2.41 -17.72
CA GLY A 40 -12.08 -3.52 -18.25
C GLY A 40 -11.35 -4.84 -18.10
N VAL A 41 -11.82 -5.88 -18.81
CA VAL A 41 -11.21 -7.21 -18.80
C VAL A 41 -10.86 -7.69 -20.22
N SER A 42 -9.71 -8.36 -20.38
CA SER A 42 -9.29 -9.00 -21.62
C SER A 42 -10.15 -10.22 -21.96
N MET A 43 -10.19 -10.58 -23.24
CA MET A 43 -10.92 -11.73 -23.77
C MET A 43 -10.14 -13.05 -23.58
N ASP A 44 -10.51 -14.09 -24.32
CA ASP A 44 -10.05 -15.48 -24.23
C ASP A 44 -8.68 -15.74 -24.90
N VAL A 45 -7.89 -14.70 -25.18
CA VAL A 45 -6.64 -14.78 -25.95
C VAL A 45 -5.54 -13.95 -25.27
N ASP A 46 -4.37 -14.57 -25.07
CA ASP A 46 -3.16 -13.87 -24.61
C ASP A 46 -2.64 -12.90 -25.68
N VAL A 47 -2.32 -11.67 -25.27
CA VAL A 47 -1.82 -10.62 -26.18
C VAL A 47 -0.43 -10.15 -25.76
N ASN A 48 0.55 -10.35 -26.64
CA ASN A 48 1.89 -9.79 -26.50
C ASN A 48 1.90 -8.26 -26.70
N GLU A 49 2.85 -7.58 -26.05
CA GLU A 49 3.14 -6.14 -26.23
C GLU A 49 3.15 -5.71 -27.72
N GLY A 50 2.63 -4.51 -27.99
CA GLY A 50 2.51 -3.91 -29.32
C GLY A 50 1.36 -4.44 -30.18
N ASN A 51 0.72 -5.54 -29.78
CA ASN A 51 -0.40 -6.13 -30.52
C ASN A 51 -1.75 -5.53 -30.08
N ARG A 52 -2.82 -5.91 -30.79
CA ARG A 52 -4.19 -5.44 -30.53
C ARG A 52 -4.88 -6.36 -29.54
N VAL A 53 -5.53 -5.78 -28.54
CA VAL A 53 -6.29 -6.47 -27.49
C VAL A 53 -7.72 -5.97 -27.48
N ASP A 54 -8.68 -6.90 -27.42
CA ASP A 54 -10.09 -6.59 -27.19
C ASP A 54 -10.39 -6.63 -25.69
N VAL A 55 -11.09 -5.59 -25.23
CA VAL A 55 -11.37 -5.33 -23.82
C VAL A 55 -12.88 -5.11 -23.65
N GLN A 56 -13.51 -5.86 -22.77
CA GLN A 56 -14.89 -5.61 -22.35
C GLN A 56 -14.91 -4.46 -21.34
N HIS A 57 -15.54 -3.35 -21.71
CA HIS A 57 -15.58 -2.11 -20.92
C HIS A 57 -16.91 -1.93 -20.15
N ASP A 58 -17.94 -2.72 -20.47
CA ASP A 58 -19.28 -2.64 -19.87
C ASP A 58 -20.01 -3.99 -19.99
N GLY A 59 -20.99 -4.25 -19.11
CA GLY A 59 -21.84 -5.44 -19.16
C GLY A 59 -21.20 -6.68 -18.51
N ILE A 60 -21.19 -7.81 -19.22
CA ILE A 60 -20.70 -9.10 -18.68
C ILE A 60 -19.35 -9.46 -19.31
N GLY A 61 -18.36 -9.76 -18.47
CA GLY A 61 -17.05 -10.29 -18.85
C GLY A 61 -16.71 -11.58 -18.09
N HIS A 62 -15.49 -12.09 -18.30
CA HIS A 62 -14.94 -13.23 -17.58
C HIS A 62 -13.55 -12.87 -17.05
N VAL A 63 -13.24 -13.20 -15.79
CA VAL A 63 -11.92 -12.98 -15.19
C VAL A 63 -11.47 -14.23 -14.44
N GLU A 64 -10.18 -14.54 -14.48
CA GLU A 64 -9.57 -15.53 -13.58
C GLU A 64 -9.50 -14.97 -12.15
N LEU A 65 -9.73 -15.80 -11.14
CA LEU A 65 -9.67 -15.41 -9.73
C LEU A 65 -8.26 -15.57 -9.13
N GLY A 66 -7.86 -14.59 -8.33
CA GLY A 66 -6.64 -14.61 -7.50
C GLY A 66 -6.89 -15.01 -6.05
N ALA A 67 -8.16 -15.17 -5.65
CA ALA A 67 -8.61 -15.61 -4.33
C ALA A 67 -10.07 -16.11 -4.38
N ASP A 68 -10.52 -16.76 -3.32
CA ASP A 68 -11.92 -17.21 -3.18
C ASP A 68 -12.91 -16.03 -3.25
N VAL A 69 -13.97 -16.20 -4.05
CA VAL A 69 -14.97 -15.16 -4.36
C VAL A 69 -16.38 -15.75 -4.32
N THR A 70 -17.32 -14.99 -3.75
CA THR A 70 -18.74 -15.32 -3.70
C THR A 70 -19.56 -14.50 -4.70
N TYR A 71 -20.67 -15.07 -5.16
CA TYR A 71 -21.68 -14.36 -5.96
C TYR A 71 -22.07 -13.02 -5.31
N GLY A 72 -22.02 -11.93 -6.07
CA GLY A 72 -22.34 -10.58 -5.62
C GLY A 72 -21.21 -9.84 -4.88
N GLN A 73 -20.05 -10.47 -4.67
CA GLN A 73 -18.89 -9.82 -4.07
C GLN A 73 -18.31 -8.75 -5.03
N ALA A 74 -17.92 -7.60 -4.48
CA ALA A 74 -17.18 -6.58 -5.22
C ALA A 74 -15.73 -7.03 -5.45
N LEU A 75 -15.17 -6.74 -6.64
CA LEU A 75 -13.85 -7.22 -7.06
C LEU A 75 -12.85 -6.10 -7.35
N SER A 76 -11.59 -6.36 -7.01
CA SER A 76 -10.40 -5.58 -7.36
C SER A 76 -9.45 -6.45 -8.20
N SER A 77 -8.46 -5.80 -8.82
CA SER A 77 -7.31 -6.50 -9.40
C SER A 77 -6.28 -6.87 -8.32
N ASP A 78 -5.60 -7.99 -8.51
CA ASP A 78 -4.31 -8.30 -7.89
C ASP A 78 -3.13 -7.84 -8.76
N ALA A 79 -1.91 -8.29 -8.45
CA ALA A 79 -0.68 -7.96 -9.19
C ALA A 79 -0.54 -8.68 -10.56
N GLU A 80 -1.29 -9.76 -10.79
CA GLU A 80 -1.29 -10.56 -12.02
C GLU A 80 -2.52 -10.24 -12.92
N GLY A 81 -3.31 -9.24 -12.56
CA GLY A 81 -4.55 -8.86 -13.24
C GLY A 81 -5.75 -9.77 -12.94
N ARG A 82 -5.69 -10.63 -11.93
CA ARG A 82 -6.77 -11.54 -11.54
C ARG A 82 -7.76 -10.86 -10.59
N GLY A 83 -8.95 -11.43 -10.46
CA GLY A 83 -10.00 -10.95 -9.57
C GLY A 83 -9.81 -11.39 -8.12
N ILE A 84 -9.73 -10.44 -7.21
CA ILE A 84 -9.73 -10.65 -5.75
C ILE A 84 -10.86 -9.85 -5.09
N PRO A 85 -11.36 -10.24 -3.90
CA PRO A 85 -12.32 -9.44 -3.15
C PRO A 85 -11.82 -8.00 -2.91
N ALA A 86 -12.65 -7.01 -3.22
CA ALA A 86 -12.35 -5.60 -2.92
C ALA A 86 -12.65 -5.26 -1.46
N GLU A 87 -11.83 -4.39 -0.86
CA GLU A 87 -12.06 -3.83 0.49
C GLU A 87 -13.19 -2.79 0.53
N GLY A 88 -13.71 -2.37 -0.64
CA GLY A 88 -14.73 -1.33 -0.76
C GLY A 88 -15.58 -1.47 -2.03
N ALA A 89 -16.37 -0.44 -2.33
CA ALA A 89 -17.25 -0.43 -3.49
C ALA A 89 -16.46 -0.39 -4.81
N SER A 90 -16.63 -1.44 -5.62
CA SER A 90 -16.09 -1.55 -6.98
C SER A 90 -17.21 -1.45 -8.01
N GLY A 91 -16.88 -0.97 -9.21
CA GLY A 91 -17.73 -1.12 -10.39
C GLY A 91 -17.75 -2.56 -10.93
N ILE A 92 -16.95 -3.46 -10.35
CA ILE A 92 -16.84 -4.86 -10.78
C ILE A 92 -17.42 -5.78 -9.72
N VAL A 93 -18.33 -6.67 -10.11
CA VAL A 93 -19.07 -7.55 -9.21
C VAL A 93 -19.12 -8.98 -9.76
N ALA A 94 -18.89 -9.97 -8.91
CA ALA A 94 -18.95 -11.39 -9.27
C ALA A 94 -20.38 -11.85 -9.61
N LEU A 95 -20.56 -12.56 -10.73
CA LEU A 95 -21.83 -13.17 -11.16
C LEU A 95 -21.87 -14.69 -11.00
N ASP A 96 -20.76 -15.29 -10.57
CA ASP A 96 -20.62 -16.66 -10.07
C ASP A 96 -19.76 -16.63 -8.80
N SER A 97 -19.82 -17.69 -7.99
CA SER A 97 -18.81 -17.96 -6.95
C SER A 97 -17.69 -18.82 -7.54
N GLY A 98 -16.47 -18.70 -7.03
CA GLY A 98 -15.31 -19.50 -7.44
C GLY A 98 -14.16 -19.46 -6.43
N THR A 99 -13.11 -20.23 -6.72
CA THR A 99 -11.85 -20.33 -5.95
C THR A 99 -10.67 -19.79 -6.77
N GLU A 100 -9.48 -19.63 -6.17
CA GLU A 100 -8.29 -19.18 -6.91
C GLU A 100 -8.03 -20.07 -8.16
N GLY A 101 -7.85 -19.42 -9.31
CA GLY A 101 -7.66 -20.06 -10.62
C GLY A 101 -8.95 -20.36 -11.40
N ASP A 102 -10.15 -20.24 -10.80
CA ASP A 102 -11.40 -20.35 -11.55
C ASP A 102 -11.62 -19.10 -12.42
N VAL A 103 -12.10 -19.31 -13.66
CA VAL A 103 -12.56 -18.23 -14.54
C VAL A 103 -14.07 -18.03 -14.37
N VAL A 104 -14.45 -16.94 -13.70
CA VAL A 104 -15.85 -16.65 -13.34
C VAL A 104 -16.44 -15.52 -14.19
N ARG A 105 -17.78 -15.51 -14.34
CA ARG A 105 -18.46 -14.35 -14.94
C ARG A 105 -18.47 -13.19 -13.96
N ILE A 106 -18.27 -11.99 -14.49
CA ILE A 106 -18.32 -10.73 -13.76
C ILE A 106 -19.23 -9.74 -14.47
N LYS A 107 -19.85 -8.85 -13.69
CA LYS A 107 -20.41 -7.61 -14.20
C LYS A 107 -19.32 -6.54 -14.13
N VAL A 108 -19.12 -5.82 -15.22
CA VAL A 108 -18.26 -4.64 -15.31
C VAL A 108 -19.15 -3.43 -15.55
N ASP A 109 -19.31 -2.58 -14.53
CA ASP A 109 -19.88 -1.24 -14.64
C ASP A 109 -18.72 -0.23 -14.50
N CYS A 110 -18.14 0.25 -15.60
CA CYS A 110 -17.11 1.30 -15.57
C CYS A 110 -17.65 2.71 -15.20
N ALA A 111 -18.73 2.78 -14.42
CA ALA A 111 -19.17 3.97 -13.70
C ALA A 111 -18.15 4.24 -12.58
N GLY A 112 -17.13 5.03 -12.91
CA GLY A 112 -15.86 5.09 -12.17
C GLY A 112 -16.00 5.15 -10.65
N SER A 113 -15.47 4.11 -9.98
CA SER A 113 -15.27 4.16 -8.53
C SER A 113 -14.30 5.30 -8.22
N ALA A 114 -14.73 6.22 -7.36
CA ALA A 114 -13.93 7.40 -7.03
C ALA A 114 -12.74 6.96 -6.18
N ALA A 115 -11.52 7.07 -6.73
CA ALA A 115 -10.31 6.89 -5.94
C ALA A 115 -10.34 7.87 -4.77
N THR A 116 -10.39 7.33 -3.53
CA THR A 116 -10.23 8.14 -2.32
C THR A 116 -8.90 8.85 -2.40
N ALA A 117 -8.92 10.16 -2.59
CA ALA A 117 -7.73 10.97 -2.48
C ALA A 117 -7.16 10.78 -1.07
N SER A 118 -5.91 10.34 -0.99
CA SER A 118 -5.17 10.36 0.27
C SER A 118 -4.97 11.84 0.63
N THR A 119 -5.85 12.35 1.50
CA THR A 119 -5.60 13.60 2.21
C THR A 119 -4.29 13.39 2.97
N GLY A 120 -3.27 14.19 2.63
CA GLY A 120 -1.96 14.04 3.27
C GLY A 120 -2.10 14.13 4.80
N ASP A 121 -1.42 13.23 5.51
CA ASP A 121 -1.29 13.32 6.96
C ASP A 121 -0.35 14.50 7.29
N GLU A 122 -0.89 15.71 7.22
CA GLU A 122 -0.25 16.90 7.76
C GLU A 122 -0.30 16.80 9.29
N THR A 123 0.65 16.03 9.85
CA THR A 123 0.99 16.09 11.27
C THR A 123 1.09 17.56 11.66
N PRO A 124 0.22 18.07 12.55
CA PRO A 124 0.09 19.50 12.75
C PRO A 124 1.40 20.05 13.31
N SER A 125 2.08 20.86 12.50
CA SER A 125 3.27 21.59 12.93
C SER A 125 2.89 22.47 14.12
N THR A 126 3.32 22.08 15.31
CA THR A 126 3.19 22.88 16.52
C THR A 126 4.11 24.09 16.35
N GLY A 127 3.53 25.21 15.92
CA GLY A 127 4.29 26.42 15.66
C GLY A 127 5.08 26.87 16.88
N ASP A 128 6.38 27.16 16.68
CA ASP A 128 7.21 27.85 17.65
C ASP A 128 6.74 29.32 17.75
N ASP A 129 5.61 29.55 18.43
CA ASP A 129 5.10 30.86 18.83
C ASP A 129 6.02 31.47 19.91
N THR A 130 7.24 31.80 19.51
CA THR A 130 8.17 32.67 20.26
C THR A 130 7.85 34.12 19.90
N PRO A 131 7.22 34.92 20.78
CA PRO A 131 6.88 36.30 20.45
C PRO A 131 8.15 37.15 20.36
N ALA A 132 8.29 37.92 19.28
CA ALA A 132 9.39 38.86 19.11
C ALA A 132 8.98 40.25 19.64
N GLY A 133 9.73 40.75 20.62
CA GLY A 133 9.49 42.02 21.33
C GLY A 133 9.68 41.81 22.84
N ASP A 134 10.42 42.63 23.59
CA ASP A 134 11.03 43.93 23.27
C ASP A 134 12.51 43.98 23.68
N ASN A 135 13.29 44.85 23.03
CA ASN A 135 14.72 45.04 23.31
C ASN A 135 15.07 46.54 23.33
N ASP A 136 14.72 47.21 24.43
CA ASP A 136 15.18 48.56 24.77
C ASP A 136 15.65 48.60 26.24
N ALA A 137 16.74 49.31 26.51
CA ALA A 137 17.56 49.22 27.73
C ALA A 137 17.56 50.58 28.52
N PRO A 138 18.39 50.85 29.57
CA PRO A 138 19.43 50.02 30.22
C PRO A 138 19.60 50.16 31.78
N ALA A 139 20.54 49.36 32.31
CA ALA A 139 21.48 49.64 33.42
C ALA A 139 21.09 49.58 34.94
N ASN A 140 21.97 48.89 35.71
CA ASN A 140 22.25 49.01 37.18
C ASN A 140 21.16 48.47 38.14
N THR A 141 21.39 47.99 39.39
CA THR A 141 22.53 47.51 40.22
C THR A 141 21.90 47.04 41.58
N GLU A 142 22.38 46.14 42.47
CA GLU A 142 23.69 45.59 42.85
C GLU A 142 23.59 44.15 43.46
N GLY A 143 24.73 43.46 43.66
CA GLY A 143 24.91 42.33 44.61
C GLY A 143 24.59 40.91 44.09
N GLY A 144 25.32 39.85 44.48
CA GLY A 144 26.53 39.80 45.31
C GLY A 144 27.16 38.40 45.44
N GLU A 145 28.46 38.38 45.73
CA GLU A 145 29.30 37.32 46.34
C GLU A 145 29.26 35.87 45.81
N THR A 146 30.38 35.44 45.21
CA THR A 146 30.75 34.02 45.02
C THR A 146 31.61 33.51 46.18
N PRO A 147 31.29 32.36 46.79
CA PRO A 147 32.28 31.56 47.50
C PRO A 147 32.32 30.09 47.06
N THR A 148 33.57 29.66 46.84
CA THR A 148 34.15 28.32 46.69
C THR A 148 33.55 27.13 47.47
N GLU A 149 33.65 25.96 46.85
CA GLU A 149 33.54 24.58 47.37
C GLU A 149 34.32 24.31 48.68
N PRO A 150 33.85 23.38 49.54
CA PRO A 150 34.70 22.20 49.86
C PRO A 150 33.95 20.86 50.19
N THR A 151 34.40 19.78 49.53
CA THR A 151 34.84 18.46 50.07
C THR A 151 34.10 17.75 51.25
N GLU A 152 33.52 16.57 50.95
CA GLU A 152 33.43 15.23 51.64
C GLU A 152 33.47 15.08 53.20
N PRO A 153 32.78 14.06 53.81
CA PRO A 153 33.36 12.70 53.94
C PRO A 153 32.43 11.45 54.06
N GLU A 154 32.86 10.35 53.43
CA GLU A 154 33.00 8.96 53.96
C GLU A 154 31.84 8.00 54.38
N THR A 155 31.75 6.87 53.64
CA THR A 155 31.51 5.46 54.09
C THR A 155 30.09 5.01 54.54
N SER A 156 29.71 3.70 54.63
CA SER A 156 30.44 2.40 54.53
C SER A 156 29.53 1.24 54.00
N GLY A 157 30.13 0.12 53.56
CA GLY A 157 29.44 -1.13 53.12
C GLY A 157 29.24 -1.20 51.59
N THR A 158 30.00 -1.93 50.76
CA THR A 158 30.73 -3.22 50.89
C THR A 158 29.81 -4.41 51.22
N GLU A 159 29.83 -5.57 50.56
CA GLU A 159 30.68 -6.18 49.50
C GLU A 159 29.76 -6.64 48.32
N GLY A 160 30.14 -6.83 47.04
CA GLY A 160 31.27 -7.58 46.47
C GLY A 160 30.77 -8.95 45.94
N GLY A 161 31.02 -9.39 44.70
CA GLY A 161 31.70 -8.76 43.56
C GLY A 161 31.54 -9.62 42.28
N ASP A 162 31.98 -9.11 41.13
CA ASP A 162 31.77 -9.77 39.82
C ASP A 162 32.61 -11.03 39.59
N THR A 163 32.02 -12.06 38.99
CA THR A 163 32.75 -13.12 38.26
C THR A 163 32.15 -13.31 36.88
N ASN A 164 32.78 -12.66 35.89
CA ASN A 164 32.47 -12.86 34.47
C ASN A 164 32.92 -14.27 34.03
N GLY A 165 31.99 -15.11 33.59
CA GLY A 165 32.21 -16.54 33.30
C GLY A 165 31.71 -16.95 31.92
N ASN A 166 32.57 -16.83 30.92
CA ASN A 166 32.34 -17.41 29.59
C ASN A 166 32.78 -18.88 29.61
N GLU A 167 31.83 -19.80 29.76
CA GLU A 167 32.10 -21.24 29.68
C GLU A 167 31.47 -21.85 28.42
N ASN A 168 32.32 -22.53 27.66
CA ASN A 168 32.02 -23.19 26.40
C ASN A 168 31.76 -24.69 26.66
N GLU A 169 31.08 -25.35 25.72
CA GLU A 169 30.90 -26.81 25.61
C GLU A 169 30.03 -27.50 26.68
N SER A 170 28.90 -28.06 26.23
CA SER A 170 28.49 -29.39 26.67
C SER A 170 27.97 -30.18 25.47
N SER A 171 28.61 -31.32 25.22
CA SER A 171 28.26 -32.23 24.12
C SER A 171 27.01 -33.03 24.48
N ASN A 172 26.11 -33.22 23.51
CA ASN A 172 25.06 -34.24 23.60
C ASN A 172 25.27 -35.31 22.52
N GLU A 173 26.19 -36.24 22.80
CA GLU A 173 26.24 -37.51 22.08
C GLU A 173 25.16 -38.44 22.64
N GLY A 174 24.25 -38.91 21.77
CA GLY A 174 23.20 -39.87 22.13
C GLY A 174 22.66 -40.54 20.88
N ALA A 175 22.82 -41.87 20.81
CA ALA A 175 22.41 -42.73 19.69
C ALA A 175 21.23 -43.63 20.09
#